data_AF-A0A819D8T9-F1
#
_entry.id   AF-A0A819D8T9-F1
#
_cell.length_a   1.000
_cell.length_b   1.000
_cell.length_c   1.000
_cell.angle_alpha   90.00
_cell.angle_beta   90.00
_cell.angle_gamma   90.00
#
_symmetry.space_group_name_H-M   'P 1'
#
loop_
_entity.id
_entity.type
_entity.pdbx_description
1 polymer ?
#
loop_
_entity_poly.entity_id
_entity_poly.type
_entity_poly.pdbx_seq_one_letter_code
_entity_poly.pdbx_strand_id
1 'polypeptide(L)'
;MALPLMPPDKIVHGLDEIREAAGYLPGKPMIQLLQYFDNNWRSDINLWNVFGLNSRTNNVCEGYHNRMKSRIYRHHPNIGNLINFMKAEEKRAQNIKL
;
A
#
# COMPACT_ATOMS: atom_id res chain seq x y z
N MET A 1 -0.49 6.63 5.42
CA MET A 1 -1.44 5.51 5.62
C MET A 1 -0.90 4.64 6.74
N ALA A 2 -1.71 4.28 7.74
CA ALA A 2 -1.26 3.39 8.82
C ALA A 2 -1.30 1.95 8.31
N LEU A 3 -0.14 1.29 8.24
CA LEU A 3 -0.07 -0.11 7.87
C LEU A 3 -0.55 -0.98 9.04
N PRO A 4 -1.31 -2.06 8.78
CA PRO A 4 -1.87 -2.90 9.83
C PRO A 4 -0.74 -3.60 10.60
N LEU A 5 -0.59 -3.22 11.87
CA LEU A 5 0.40 -3.76 12.82
C LEU A 5 -0.12 -5.02 13.52
N MET A 6 -1.07 -5.71 12.91
CA MET A 6 -1.78 -6.84 13.53
C MET A 6 -1.24 -8.16 12.97
N PRO A 7 -1.07 -9.19 13.81
CA PRO A 7 -0.75 -10.53 13.34
C PRO A 7 -1.71 -10.99 12.23
N PRO A 8 -1.22 -11.66 11.16
CA PRO A 8 -2.05 -12.10 10.04
C PRO A 8 -3.27 -12.94 10.46
N ASP A 9 -3.13 -13.79 11.49
CA ASP A 9 -4.21 -14.63 12.04
C ASP A 9 -5.34 -13.80 12.66
N LYS A 10 -5.02 -12.61 13.21
CA LYS A 10 -6.00 -11.71 13.83
C LYS A 10 -6.70 -10.80 12.82
N ILE A 11 -6.07 -10.56 11.67
CA ILE A 11 -6.64 -9.73 10.60
C ILE A 11 -7.91 -10.36 10.03
N VAL A 12 -7.86 -11.66 9.73
CA VAL A 12 -9.02 -12.37 9.15
C VAL A 12 -10.19 -12.31 10.12
N HIS A 13 -9.94 -12.61 11.40
CA HIS A 13 -10.94 -12.56 12.44
C HIS A 13 -11.56 -11.15 12.59
N GLY A 14 -10.74 -10.11 12.63
CA GLY A 14 -11.23 -8.74 12.74
C GLY A 14 -12.05 -8.29 11.53
N LEU A 15 -11.69 -8.73 10.32
CA LEU A 15 -12.47 -8.45 9.11
C LEU A 15 -13.84 -9.13 9.16
N ASP A 16 -13.90 -10.37 9.63
CA ASP A 16 -15.15 -11.11 9.78
C ASP A 16 -16.06 -10.43 10.81
N GLU A 17 -15.53 -9.97 11.96
CA GLU A 17 -16.28 -9.18 12.96
C GLU A 17 -16.79 -7.85 12.40
N ILE A 18 -15.95 -7.10 11.69
CA ILE A 18 -16.34 -5.81 11.08
C ILE A 18 -17.44 -6.04 10.04
N ARG A 19 -17.36 -7.14 9.27
CA ARG A 19 -18.35 -7.49 8.26
C ARG A 19 -19.68 -7.85 8.88
N GLU A 20 -19.67 -8.62 9.96
CA GLU A 20 -20.88 -8.93 10.72
C GLU A 20 -21.52 -7.65 11.28
N ALA A 21 -20.73 -6.81 11.94
CA ALA A 21 -21.17 -5.53 12.48
C ALA A 21 -21.73 -4.59 11.40
N ALA A 22 -21.09 -4.55 10.22
CA ALA A 22 -21.52 -3.73 9.09
C ALA A 22 -22.87 -4.19 8.50
N GLY A 23 -23.24 -5.47 8.66
CA GLY A 23 -24.55 -6.00 8.27
C GLY A 23 -25.72 -5.36 9.03
N TYR A 24 -25.46 -4.80 10.21
CA TYR A 24 -26.47 -4.17 11.06
C TYR A 24 -26.55 -2.64 10.87
N LEU A 25 -25.66 -2.03 10.06
CA LEU A 25 -25.65 -0.58 9.85
C LEU A 25 -26.73 -0.15 8.84
N PRO A 26 -27.53 0.89 9.15
CA PRO A 26 -28.48 1.45 8.20
C PRO A 26 -27.76 2.22 7.08
N GLY A 27 -28.12 1.93 5.83
CA GLY A 27 -27.37 2.38 4.66
C GLY A 27 -26.17 1.48 4.40
N LYS A 28 -25.86 1.19 3.13
CA LYS A 28 -24.84 0.20 2.74
C LYS A 28 -23.43 0.75 2.42
N PRO A 29 -22.92 1.87 2.99
CA PRO A 29 -21.66 2.44 2.50
C PRO A 29 -20.45 1.53 2.76
N MET A 30 -20.49 0.68 3.80
CA MET A 30 -19.36 -0.17 4.19
C MET A 30 -19.27 -1.47 3.37
N ILE A 31 -20.40 -2.01 2.90
CA ILE A 31 -20.44 -3.36 2.30
C ILE A 31 -19.61 -3.43 1.01
N GLN A 32 -19.66 -2.39 0.16
CA GLN A 32 -18.88 -2.37 -1.08
C GLN A 32 -17.38 -2.28 -0.81
N LEU A 33 -16.98 -1.52 0.21
CA LEU A 33 -15.59 -1.42 0.62
C LEU A 33 -15.08 -2.76 1.18
N LEU A 34 -15.87 -3.43 2.01
CA LEU A 34 -15.52 -4.75 2.55
C LEU A 34 -15.45 -5.82 1.45
N GLN A 35 -16.37 -5.79 0.48
CA GLN A 35 -16.33 -6.68 -0.69
C GLN A 35 -15.08 -6.42 -1.54
N TYR A 36 -14.74 -5.15 -1.79
CA TYR A 36 -13.50 -4.80 -2.46
C TYR A 36 -12.29 -5.32 -1.68
N PHE A 37 -12.31 -5.17 -0.35
CA PHE A 37 -11.23 -5.64 0.49
C PHE A 37 -11.04 -7.16 0.39
N ASP A 38 -12.13 -7.93 0.48
CA ASP A 38 -12.08 -9.38 0.37
C ASP A 38 -11.56 -9.85 -0.99
N ASN A 39 -12.02 -9.24 -2.08
CA ASN A 39 -11.66 -9.64 -3.43
C ASN A 39 -10.21 -9.34 -3.80
N ASN A 40 -9.59 -8.33 -3.17
CA ASN A 40 -8.27 -7.83 -3.56
C ASN A 40 -7.18 -8.09 -2.53
N TRP A 41 -7.52 -8.19 -1.24
CA TRP A 41 -6.55 -8.13 -0.16
C TRP A 41 -6.62 -9.32 0.81
N ARG A 42 -7.75 -10.02 0.93
CA ARG A 42 -7.88 -11.17 1.88
C ARG A 42 -7.13 -12.43 1.42
N SER A 43 -6.92 -12.60 0.12
CA SER A 43 -6.29 -13.80 -0.45
C SER A 43 -4.78 -13.90 -0.19
N ASP A 44 -4.08 -12.77 -0.04
CA ASP A 44 -2.65 -12.74 0.23
C ASP A 44 -2.32 -11.64 1.25
N ILE A 45 -2.52 -11.95 2.53
CA ILE A 45 -2.24 -11.02 3.64
C ILE A 45 -0.75 -10.69 3.73
N ASN A 46 0.13 -11.65 3.40
CA ASN A 46 1.57 -11.46 3.50
C ASN A 46 2.11 -10.44 2.50
N LEU A 47 1.40 -10.21 1.38
CA LEU A 47 1.76 -9.20 0.38
C LEU A 47 1.78 -7.76 0.94
N TRP A 48 0.90 -7.45 1.88
CA TRP A 48 0.69 -6.09 2.38
C TRP A 48 0.82 -5.94 3.89
N ASN A 49 0.80 -7.05 4.64
CA ASN A 49 1.02 -7.05 6.07
C ASN A 49 2.50 -6.83 6.38
N VAL A 50 2.78 -5.91 7.30
CA VAL A 50 4.16 -5.58 7.73
C VAL A 50 4.39 -5.91 9.20
N PHE A 51 3.57 -6.80 9.76
CA PHE A 51 3.70 -7.25 11.14
C PHE A 51 5.07 -7.90 11.36
N GLY A 52 5.82 -7.41 12.34
CA GLY A 52 7.16 -7.90 12.64
C GLY A 52 8.27 -7.40 11.71
N LEU A 53 7.97 -6.64 10.66
CA LEU A 53 9.00 -6.06 9.79
C LEU A 53 9.65 -4.81 10.43
N ASN A 54 10.92 -4.58 10.09
CA ASN A 54 11.69 -3.43 10.57
C ASN A 54 11.28 -2.13 9.86
N SER A 55 11.06 -2.19 8.54
CA SER A 55 10.50 -1.07 7.78
C SER A 55 8.97 -1.17 7.73
N ARG A 56 8.28 -0.31 8.48
CA ARG A 56 6.82 -0.31 8.67
C ARG A 56 6.11 0.85 7.99
N THR A 57 6.76 1.48 7.02
CA THR A 57 6.25 2.71 6.41
C THR A 57 6.28 2.61 4.90
N ASN A 58 5.24 3.13 4.26
CA ASN A 58 5.21 3.35 2.82
C ASN A 58 6.05 4.57 2.38
N ASN A 59 6.86 5.16 3.28
CA ASN A 59 7.67 6.35 3.04
C ASN A 59 8.55 6.23 1.80
N VAL A 60 9.00 5.02 1.46
CA VAL A 60 9.78 4.73 0.26
C VAL A 60 8.94 4.94 -0.99
N CYS A 61 7.76 4.32 -1.05
CA CYS A 61 6.81 4.45 -2.15
C CYS A 61 6.28 5.88 -2.29
N GLU A 62 5.91 6.52 -1.17
CA GLU A 62 5.48 7.92 -1.15
C GLU A 62 6.61 8.86 -1.61
N GLY A 63 7.83 8.62 -1.14
CA GLY A 63 9.03 9.36 -1.55
C GLY A 63 9.32 9.21 -3.05
N TYR A 64 9.21 7.98 -3.58
CA TYR A 64 9.34 7.71 -5.01
C TYR A 64 8.27 8.47 -5.80
N HIS A 65 7.00 8.36 -5.43
CA HIS A 65 5.91 9.06 -6.10
C HIS A 65 6.08 10.58 -6.06
N ASN A 66 6.57 11.15 -4.96
CA ASN A 66 6.83 12.57 -4.85
C ASN A 66 7.98 13.02 -5.76
N ARG A 67 9.09 12.26 -5.82
CA ARG A 67 10.19 12.55 -6.75
C ARG A 67 9.76 12.39 -8.20
N MET A 68 9.01 11.34 -8.52
CA MET A 68 8.46 11.11 -9.86
C MET A 68 7.52 12.25 -10.28
N LYS A 69 6.60 12.69 -9.41
CA LYS A 69 5.76 13.87 -9.64
C LYS A 69 6.60 15.12 -9.88
N SER A 70 7.65 15.36 -9.09
CA SER A 70 8.50 16.54 -9.28
C SER A 70 9.24 16.56 -10.62
N ARG A 71 9.60 15.38 -11.17
CA ARG A 71 10.37 15.29 -12.43
C ARG A 71 9.49 15.17 -13.67
N ILE A 72 8.49 14.28 -13.65
CA ILE A 72 7.68 13.97 -14.84
C ILE A 72 6.58 15.02 -15.02
N TYR A 73 5.82 15.32 -13.96
CA TYR A 73 4.64 16.18 -14.06
C TYR A 73 4.98 17.67 -14.23
N ARG A 74 6.14 18.14 -13.72
CA ARG A 74 6.52 19.56 -13.81
C ARG A 74 7.42 19.91 -14.99
N HIS A 75 8.22 18.97 -15.47
CA HIS A 75 9.30 19.28 -16.41
C HIS A 75 9.23 18.50 -17.74
N HIS A 76 8.25 17.59 -17.91
CA HIS A 76 8.08 16.78 -19.14
C HIS A 76 9.41 16.31 -19.74
N PRO A 77 10.20 15.53 -18.99
CA PRO A 77 11.58 15.20 -19.38
C PRO A 77 11.58 14.37 -20.67
N ASN A 78 12.60 14.58 -21.50
CA ASN A 78 12.84 13.68 -22.62
C ASN A 78 13.10 12.24 -22.13
N ILE A 79 12.95 11.27 -23.04
CA ILE A 79 13.05 9.84 -22.72
C ILE A 79 14.39 9.48 -22.07
N GLY A 80 15.51 10.07 -22.51
CA GLY A 80 16.82 9.81 -21.91
C GLY A 80 16.89 10.24 -20.44
N ASN A 81 16.38 11.43 -20.12
CA ASN A 81 16.31 11.93 -18.75
C ASN A 81 15.38 11.10 -17.87
N LEU A 82 14.28 10.59 -18.43
CA LEU A 82 13.37 9.68 -17.74
C LEU A 82 14.04 8.34 -17.40
N ILE A 83 14.74 7.73 -18.36
CA ILE A 83 15.47 6.48 -18.16
C ILE A 83 16.56 6.64 -17.08
N ASN A 84 17.32 7.74 -17.14
CA ASN A 84 18.35 8.01 -16.14
C ASN A 84 17.77 8.21 -14.74
N PHE A 85 16.60 8.84 -14.63
CA PHE A 85 15.87 8.94 -13.37
C PHE A 85 15.45 7.56 -12.84
N MET A 86 14.83 6.71 -13.68
CA MET A 86 14.40 5.37 -13.27
C MET A 86 15.57 4.52 -12.76
N LYS A 87 16.72 4.53 -13.46
CA LYS A 87 17.94 3.84 -13.02
C LYS A 87 18.47 4.36 -11.67
N ALA A 88 18.34 5.66 -11.40
CA ALA A 88 18.74 6.24 -10.12
C ALA A 88 17.80 5.86 -8.97
N GLU A 89 16.49 5.78 -9.24
CA GLU A 89 15.51 5.34 -8.23
C GLU A 89 15.63 3.84 -7.93
N GLU A 90 15.92 3.00 -8.94
CA GLU A 90 16.20 1.57 -8.74
C GLU A 90 17.39 1.36 -7.80
N LYS A 91 18.51 2.05 -8.04
CA LYS A 91 19.68 2.01 -7.15
C LYS A 91 19.34 2.49 -5.73
N ARG A 92 18.45 3.48 -5.59
CA ARG A 92 18.01 3.95 -4.26
C ARG A 92 17.18 2.88 -3.57
N ALA A 93 16.27 2.21 -4.27
CA ALA A 93 15.45 1.14 -3.72
C ALA A 93 16.30 -0.05 -3.23
N GLN A 94 17.33 -0.44 -3.98
CA GLN A 94 18.26 -1.52 -3.61
C GLN A 94 19.11 -1.21 -2.38
N ASN A 95 19.34 0.08 -2.07
CA ASN A 95 20.12 0.50 -0.91
C ASN A 95 19.27 0.63 0.37
N ILE A 96 17.95 0.44 0.28
CA ILE A 96 17.08 0.44 1.45
C ILE A 96 17.09 -0.99 2.00
N LYS A 97 17.76 -1.17 3.14
CA LYS A 97 17.61 -2.38 3.95
C LYS A 97 16.18 -2.40 4.50
N LEU A 98 15.31 -3.21 3.90
CA LEU A 98 13.97 -3.49 4.42
C LEU A 98 14.03 -4.39 5.66
#